data_AF-A0A7V0NPT5-F1
#
_entry.id   AF-A0A7V0NPT5-F1
#
_cell.length_a   1.000
_cell.length_b   1.000
_cell.length_c   1.000
_cell.angle_alpha   90.00
_cell.angle_beta   90.00
_cell.angle_gamma   90.00
#
_symmetry.space_group_name_H-M   'P 1'
#
loop_
_entity.id
_entity.type
_entity.pdbx_description
1 polymer ?
#
loop_
_entity_poly.entity_id
_entity_poly.type
_entity_poly.pdbx_seq_one_letter_code
_entity_poly.pdbx_strand_id
1 'polypeptide(L)' 'MQSGKVEGEDLYNALGRTKAGRYLSVFFIKKLNRKALIITARDMNKREKKRYEKK' A
#
# COMPACT_ATOMS: atom_id res chain seq x y z
N MET A 1 -4.16 8.25 12.50
CA MET A 1 -3.24 7.23 11.96
C MET A 1 -2.91 6.33 13.13
N GLN A 2 -3.22 5.03 13.05
CA GLN A 2 -2.93 4.11 14.14
C GLN A 2 -1.51 3.58 13.93
N SER A 3 -0.58 4.11 14.71
CA SER A 3 0.83 3.72 14.70
C SER A 3 0.94 2.31 15.30
N GLY A 4 1.39 1.33 14.50
CA GLY A 4 1.78 0.02 15.00
C GLY A 4 2.89 0.19 16.04
N LYS A 5 2.76 -0.50 17.18
CA LYS A 5 3.52 -0.28 18.41
C LYS A 5 4.92 -0.92 18.41
N VAL A 6 5.51 -1.19 17.24
CA VAL A 6 6.78 -1.93 17.09
C VAL A 6 7.77 -1.13 16.25
N GLU A 7 8.86 -0.73 16.89
CA GLU A 7 9.96 0.03 16.27
C GLU A 7 10.61 -0.83 15.16
N GLY A 8 10.65 -0.31 13.93
CA GLY A 8 11.22 -1.01 12.77
C GLY A 8 10.23 -1.81 11.90
N GLU A 9 8.94 -1.88 12.27
CA GLU A 9 7.87 -2.48 11.46
C GLU A 9 6.83 -1.43 11.01
N ASP A 10 7.29 -0.40 10.31
CA ASP A 10 6.38 0.58 9.73
C ASP A 10 5.47 -0.08 8.67
N LEU A 11 4.17 0.24 8.75
CA LEU A 11 3.20 -0.14 7.73
C LEU A 11 3.24 0.89 6.60
N TYR A 12 3.63 0.44 5.41
CA TYR A 12 3.66 1.24 4.20
C TYR A 12 2.42 0.98 3.34
N ASN A 13 2.05 1.97 2.52
CA ASN A 13 1.02 1.85 1.49
C ASN A 13 1.59 2.21 0.12
N ALA A 14 1.48 1.29 -0.84
CA ALA A 14 1.77 1.50 -2.25
C ALA A 14 0.49 1.53 -3.08
N LEU A 15 0.39 2.53 -3.96
CA LEU A 15 -0.71 2.70 -4.91
C LEU A 15 -0.21 2.38 -6.33
N GLY A 16 -0.94 1.57 -7.07
CA GLY A 16 -0.56 1.24 -8.44
C GLY A 16 -1.70 0.74 -9.31
N ARG A 17 -1.44 0.67 -10.61
CA ARG A 17 -2.35 0.10 -11.60
C ARG A 17 -1.70 -1.16 -12.18
N THR A 18 -2.45 -2.26 -12.18
CA THR A 18 -2.01 -3.51 -12.82
C THR A 18 -2.03 -3.37 -14.34
N LYS A 19 -1.36 -4.27 -15.06
CA LYS A 19 -1.41 -4.31 -16.54
C LYS A 19 -2.85 -4.44 -17.07
N ALA A 20 -3.72 -5.15 -16.34
CA ALA A 20 -5.15 -5.30 -16.65
C ALA A 20 -6.00 -4.08 -16.24
N GLY A 21 -5.40 -3.01 -15.70
CA GLY A 21 -6.10 -1.77 -15.37
C GLY A 21 -6.74 -1.70 -13.99
N ARG A 22 -6.62 -2.74 -13.15
CA ARG A 22 -7.10 -2.67 -11.75
C ARG A 22 -6.21 -1.73 -10.94
N TYR A 23 -6.85 -0.83 -10.20
CA TYR A 23 -6.20 0.10 -9.28
C TYR A 23 -6.13 -0.55 -7.90
N LEU A 24 -4.92 -0.77 -7.39
CA LEU A 24 -4.68 -1.47 -6.14
C LEU A 24 -4.05 -0.57 -5.08
N SER A 25 -4.52 -0.73 -3.85
CA SER A 25 -3.92 -0.20 -2.62
C SER A 25 -3.29 -1.39 -1.88
N VAL A 26 -1.97 -1.36 -1.70
CA VAL A 26 -1.20 -2.48 -1.15
C VAL A 26 -0.53 -2.03 0.14
N PHE A 27 -0.91 -2.65 1.25
CA PHE A 27 -0.32 -2.41 2.56
C PHE A 27 0.70 -3.48 2.89
N PHE A 28 1.89 -3.07 3.30
CA PHE A 28 3.00 -3.99 3.55
C PHE A 28 3.94 -3.49 4.64
N ILE A 29 4.62 -4.42 5.30
CA ILE A 29 5.74 -4.12 6.20
C ILE A 29 7.03 -4.23 5.40
N LYS A 30 7.90 -3.22 5.48
CA LYS A 30 9.24 -3.26 4.88
C LYS A 30 10.19 -4.00 5.80
N LYS A 31 10.79 -5.09 5.34
CA LYS A 31 11.83 -5.84 6.07
C LYS A 31 13.23 -5.36 5.66
N LEU A 32 14.23 -5.60 6.53
CA LEU A 32 15.61 -5.09 6.40
C LEU A 32 16.30 -5.40 5.06
N ASN A 33 15.93 -6.50 4.40
CA ASN A 33 16.49 -6.95 3.12
C ASN A 33 15.73 -6.43 1.89
N ARG A 34 15.09 -5.26 1.98
CA ARG A 34 14.23 -4.67 0.92
C ARG A 34 13.05 -5.56 0.50
N LYS A 35 12.72 -6.60 1.27
CA LYS A 35 11.51 -7.40 1.04
C LYS A 35 10.30 -6.68 1.63
N ALA A 36 9.18 -6.82 0.95
CA ALA A 36 7.88 -6.37 1.42
C ALA A 36 7.09 -7.59 1.88
N LEU A 37 6.66 -7.60 3.15
CA LEU A 37 5.67 -8.54 3.63
C LEU A 37 4.29 -7.92 3.38
N ILE A 38 3.59 -8.43 2.37
CA ILE A 38 2.24 -7.95 2.04
C ILE A 38 1.28 -8.39 3.14
N ILE A 39 0.60 -7.41 3.74
CA ILE A 39 -0.44 -7.67 4.75
C ILE A 39 -1.80 -7.73 4.06
N THR A 40 -2.06 -6.80 3.14
CA THR A 40 -3.30 -6.76 2.38
C THR A 40 -3.10 -6.07 1.03
N ALA A 41 -3.79 -6.58 0.02
CA ALA A 41 -3.96 -5.95 -1.27
C ALA A 41 -5.46 -5.93 -1.60
N ARG A 42 -5.99 -4.75 -1.91
CA ARG A 42 -7.39 -4.58 -2.31
C ARG A 42 -7.52 -3.55 -3.41
N ASP A 43 -8.65 -3.56 -4.09
CA ASP A 43 -8.97 -2.49 -5.02
C ASP A 43 -9.05 -1.14 -4.27
N MET A 44 -8.55 -0.09 -4.92
CA MET A 44 -8.64 1.28 -4.40
C MET A 44 -10.10 1.69 -4.27
N ASN A 45 -10.42 2.38 -3.18
CA ASN A 45 -11.72 3.04 -3.08
C ASN A 45 -11.75 4.32 -3.96
N LYS A 46 -12.94 4.90 -4.13
CA LYS A 46 -13.14 6.09 -4.98
C LYS A 46 -12.21 7.26 -4.62
N ARG A 47 -11.91 7.47 -3.32
CA ARG A 47 -11.06 8.57 -2.84
C ARG A 47 -9.59 8.30 -3.17
N GLU A 48 -9.11 7.08 -2.91
CA GLU A 48 -7.74 6.65 -3.24
C GLU A 48 -7.48 6.74 -4.73
N LYS A 49 -8.41 6.23 -5.55
CA LYS A 49 -8.31 6.30 -7.01
C LYS A 49 -8.23 7.75 -7.51
N LYS A 50 -9.15 8.61 -7.04
CA LYS A 50 -9.13 10.04 -7.40
C LYS A 50 -7.83 10.74 -6.99
N ARG A 51 -7.23 10.36 -5.86
CA ARG A 51 -5.94 10.91 -5.43
C ARG A 51 -4.78 10.40 -6.29
N TYR A 52 -4.81 9.12 -6.64
CA TYR A 52 -3.81 8.48 -7.49
C TYR A 52 -3.82 9.08 -8.91
N GLU A 53 -4.99 9.28 -9.50
CA GLU A 53 -5.13 9.84 -10.85
C GLU A 53 -4.82 11.34 -10.93
N LYS A 54 -4.71 12.03 -9.80
CA LYS A 54 -4.30 13.44 -9.72
C LYS A 54 -2.79 13.62 -9.58
N LYS A 55 -2.05 12.54 -9.38
CA LYS A 55 -0.59 12.52 -9.32
C LYS A 55 -0.05 12.07 -10.66
#